data_AF-A0A9W5Y5W2-F1
#
_entry.id   AF-A0A9W5Y5W2-F1
#
_cell.length_a   1.000
_cell.length_b   1.000
_cell.length_c   1.000
_cell.angle_alpha   90.00
_cell.angle_beta   90.00
_cell.angle_gamma   90.00
#
_symmetry.space_group_name_H-M   'P 1'
#
loop_
_entity.id
_entity.type
_entity.pdbx_description
1 polymer ?
#
loop_
_entity_poly.entity_id
_entity_poly.type
_entity_poly.pdbx_seq_one_letter_code
_entity_poly.pdbx_strand_id
1 'polypeptide(L)' 'MINEIFFDKFKVDNIEHDENKVLIILKSTNLATKCTCCGVKTTKVHSKYKRQVLDLPIFR' A
#
# COMPACT_ATOMS: atom_id res chain seq x y z
N MET A 1 -15.81 -5.50 14.15
CA MET A 1 -14.65 -4.97 14.89
C MET A 1 -13.39 -5.01 14.01
N ILE A 2 -13.38 -4.27 12.89
CA ILE A 2 -12.25 -4.25 11.92
C ILE A 2 -11.31 -3.05 12.14
N ASN A 3 -11.66 -2.11 13.02
CA ASN A 3 -11.29 -0.71 12.78
C ASN A 3 -10.38 -0.01 13.80
N GLU A 4 -9.83 -0.66 14.83
CA GLU A 4 -9.00 0.09 15.80
C GLU A 4 -7.51 -0.25 15.65
N ILE A 5 -7.17 -1.54 15.62
CA ILE A 5 -5.77 -2.01 15.52
C ILE A 5 -5.16 -1.69 14.14
N PHE A 6 -6.00 -1.51 13.11
CA PHE A 6 -5.54 -1.20 11.77
C PHE A 6 -5.03 0.24 11.66
N PHE A 7 -5.72 1.23 12.26
CA PHE A 7 -5.42 2.65 12.05
C PHE A 7 -4.19 3.15 12.79
N ASP A 8 -3.79 2.55 13.92
CA ASP A 8 -2.55 2.90 14.64
C ASP A 8 -1.28 2.75 13.80
N LYS A 9 -1.37 1.95 12.72
CA LYS A 9 -0.25 1.61 11.85
C LYS A 9 -0.21 2.45 10.59
N PHE A 10 -1.08 3.45 10.46
CA PHE A 10 -1.11 4.36 9.32
C PHE A 10 -1.10 5.81 9.77
N LYS A 11 -0.46 6.67 9.00
CA LYS A 11 -0.55 8.13 9.10
C LYS A 11 -1.27 8.66 7.88
N VAL A 12 -2.06 9.70 8.06
CA VAL A 12 -2.65 10.44 6.93
C VAL A 12 -1.53 11.15 6.20
N ASP A 13 -1.38 10.86 4.91
CA ASP A 13 -0.39 11.47 4.03
C ASP A 13 -1.00 12.69 3.33
N ASN A 14 -2.24 12.56 2.84
CA ASN A 14 -2.97 13.64 2.19
C ASN A 14 -4.48 13.44 2.30
N ILE A 15 -5.24 14.53 2.22
CA ILE A 15 -6.70 14.53 2.23
C ILE A 15 -7.16 15.39 1.05
N GLU A 16 -7.75 14.75 0.05
CA GLU A 16 -8.39 15.44 -1.07
C GLU A 16 -9.90 15.44 -0.83
N HIS A 17 -10.54 16.56 -1.13
CA HIS A 17 -11.95 16.77 -0.87
C HIS A 17 -12.60 17.43 -2.08
N ASP A 18 -13.67 16.80 -2.56
CA ASP A 18 -14.60 17.31 -3.56
C ASP A 18 -15.99 17.37 -2.95
N GLU A 19 -16.92 18.08 -3.61
CA GLU A 19 -18.30 18.29 -3.14
C GLU A 19 -19.06 17.00 -2.81
N ASN A 20 -18.66 15.87 -3.41
CA ASN A 20 -19.34 14.59 -3.26
C ASN A 20 -18.56 13.56 -2.43
N LYS A 21 -17.25 13.75 -2.22
CA LYS A 21 -16.38 12.71 -1.65
C LYS A 21 -15.16 13.29 -0.94
N VAL A 22 -14.72 12.55 0.08
CA VAL A 22 -13.45 12.78 0.77
C VAL A 22 -12.54 11.59 0.51
N LEU A 23 -11.38 11.84 -0.08
CA LEU A 23 -10.33 10.86 -0.30
C LEU A 23 -9.25 11.04 0.77
N ILE A 24 -9.09 10.04 1.63
CA ILE A 24 -8.05 10.03 2.66
C ILE A 24 -6.93 9.09 2.21
N ILE A 25 -5.78 9.65 1.87
CA ILE A 25 -4.59 8.90 1.48
C ILE A 25 -3.82 8.56 2.76
N LEU A 26 -3.64 7.26 3.01
CA LEU A 26 -2.97 6.72 4.19
C LEU A 26 -1.61 6.12 3.83
N LYS A 27 -0.60 6.37 4.67
CA LYS A 27 0.73 5.80 4.58
C LYS A 27 1.04 4.93 5.79
N SER A 28 1.50 3.70 5.54
CA SER A 28 1.90 2.79 6.63
C SER A 28 3.08 3.34 7.42
N THR A 29 2.98 3.35 8.75
CA THR A 29 4.09 3.61 9.67
C THR A 29 4.95 2.38 9.90
N ASN A 30 4.40 1.18 9.66
CA ASN A 30 5.18 -0.05 9.69
C ASN A 30 6.01 -0.17 8.42
N LEU A 31 7.31 0.08 8.57
CA LEU A 31 8.34 -0.14 7.55
C LEU A 31 8.91 -1.57 7.60
N ALA A 32 8.42 -2.39 8.52
CA ALA A 32 8.84 -3.79 8.69
C ALA A 32 7.69 -4.72 8.32
N THR A 33 7.97 -5.67 7.45
CA THR A 33 7.01 -6.68 7.00
C THR A 33 7.57 -8.06 7.26
N LYS A 34 6.70 -9.07 7.39
CA LYS A 34 7.14 -10.46 7.51
C LYS A 34 7.70 -10.91 6.17
N CYS A 35 8.93 -11.38 6.13
CA CYS A 35 9.52 -11.92 4.91
C CYS A 35 8.78 -13.18 4.49
N THR A 36 8.35 -13.24 3.23
CA THR A 36 7.69 -14.42 2.65
C THR A 36 8.65 -15.59 2.45
N CYS A 37 9.95 -15.34 2.37
CA CYS A 37 10.97 -16.39 2.21
C CYS A 37 11.44 -16.99 3.54
N CYS A 38 11.78 -16.15 4.54
CA CYS A 38 12.37 -16.62 5.80
C CYS A 38 11.45 -16.46 7.03
N GLY A 39 10.28 -15.85 6.88
CA GLY A 39 9.31 -15.68 7.98
C GLY A 39 9.71 -14.66 9.04
N VAL A 40 10.90 -14.07 8.97
CA VAL A 40 11.40 -13.08 9.93
C VAL A 40 10.81 -11.69 9.62
N LYS A 41 10.50 -10.88 10.64
CA LYS A 41 10.17 -9.46 10.46
C LYS A 41 11.41 -8.71 9.99
N THR A 42 11.33 -8.04 8.84
CA THR A 42 12.46 -7.33 8.25
C THR A 42 12.00 -6.02 7.63
N THR A 43 12.86 -5.01 7.70
CA THR A 43 12.74 -3.75 6.94
C THR A 43 13.43 -3.83 5.59
N LYS A 44 14.17 -4.92 5.32
CA LYS A 44 14.90 -5.12 4.07
C LYS A 44 13.94 -5.60 2.98
N VAL A 45 13.93 -4.88 1.87
CA VAL A 45 13.19 -5.26 0.66
C VAL A 45 13.92 -6.43 0.01
N HIS A 46 13.28 -7.61 -0.02
CA HIS A 46 13.85 -8.81 -0.65
C HIS A 46 13.79 -8.77 -2.18
N SER A 47 12.81 -8.06 -2.75
CA SER A 47 12.67 -7.91 -4.20
C SER A 47 11.92 -6.63 -4.52
N LYS A 48 12.35 -5.92 -5.57
CA LYS A 48 11.60 -4.80 -6.15
C LYS A 48 10.70 -5.38 -7.24
N TYR A 49 9.39 -5.33 -7.03
CA TYR A 49 8.43 -5.67 -8.06
C TYR A 49 8.19 -4.46 -8.97
N LYS A 50 8.45 -4.62 -10.27
CA LYS A 50 8.16 -3.60 -11.29
C LYS A 50 7.09 -4.17 -12.22
N ARG A 51 5.90 -3.58 -12.21
CA ARG A 51 4.90 -3.83 -13.27
C ARG A 51 5.24 -2.97 -14.48
N GLN A 52 5.21 -3.58 -15.64
CA GLN A 52 5.13 -2.90 -16.91
C GLN A 52 3.70 -3.10 -17.39
N VAL A 53 3.02 -2.02 -17.78
CA VAL A 53 1.71 -2.14 -18.43
C VAL A 53 1.98 -2.84 -19.75
N LEU A 54 1.50 -4.07 -19.86
CA LEU A 54 1.44 -4.77 -21.13
C LEU A 54 0.17 -4.26 -21.79
N ASP A 55 0.32 -3.24 -22.64
CA ASP A 55 -0.74 -2.90 -23.57
C ASP A 55 -0.97 -4.14 -24.43
N LEU A 56 -2.09 -4.85 -24.19
CA LEU A 56 -2.51 -5.90 -25.10
C LEU A 56 -2.84 -5.18 -26.42
N PRO A 57 -2.19 -5.50 -27.54
CA PRO A 57 -2.57 -4.89 -28.81
C PRO A 57 -4.03 -5.23 -29.08
N ILE A 58 -4.88 -4.21 -29.16
CA ILE A 58 -6.21 -4.35 -29.72
C ILE A 58 -5.99 -4.61 -31.21
N PHE A 59 -5.87 -5.88 -31.59
CA PHE A 59 -5.91 -6.26 -33.00
C PHE A 59 -7.29 -5.88 -33.54
N ARG A 60 -7.28 -4.96 -34.50
CA ARG A 60 -8.46 -4.41 -35.17
C ARG A 60 -8.84 -5.29 -36.35
#